data_AF-A0A0R3NAK1-F1
#
_entry.id   AF-A0A0R3NAK1-F1
#
_cell.length_a   1.000
_cell.length_b   1.000
_cell.length_c   1.000
_cell.angle_alpha   90.00
_cell.angle_beta   90.00
_cell.angle_gamma   90.00
#
_symmetry.space_group_name_H-M   'P 1'
#
loop_
_entity.id
_entity.type
_entity.pdbx_description
1 polymer ?
#
loop_
_entity_poly.entity_id
_entity_poly.type
_entity_poly.pdbx_seq_one_letter_code
_entity_poly.pdbx_strand_id
1 'polypeptide(L)'
;MYDEDHCADDDVAPAAFEPIKHQWHTDELASEVREILVALDAPTADAEVMNAFQRTIWRGRRFGVDGRGRVILACRCILESEDNADAFREPFVGAVLDVCGDEFAASGLKLVEAFDEIKLTRIWEDMRRLEYFYLSEAHSALNRIIRNKVRRLLTPPQPEPVKVPSKKEQAEASRKTLASANRKTVERNIELGRKLAALRDVTPRNRAFSHAVDQFDLRDRHEAAELIRVARLYGDRSDITAKVRNWRVLVGLSSTTLSDAARRKLEGRILAGENVTAKAVAAAGSPRKKRR
;
A
#
# COMPACT_ATOMS: atom_id res chain seq x y z
N MET A 1 -22.60 -19.97 -82.53
CA MET A 1 -23.52 -18.83 -82.61
C MET A 1 -24.20 -18.80 -81.26
N TYR A 2 -23.56 -18.12 -80.29
CA TYR A 2 -24.08 -17.97 -78.93
C TYR A 2 -24.67 -16.57 -78.87
N ASP A 3 -25.94 -16.49 -78.51
CA ASP A 3 -26.69 -15.25 -78.36
C ASP A 3 -26.05 -14.37 -77.28
N GLU A 4 -25.57 -13.21 -77.73
CA GLU A 4 -25.32 -12.04 -76.90
C GLU A 4 -26.68 -11.42 -76.60
N ASP A 5 -27.22 -11.61 -75.40
CA ASP A 5 -28.33 -10.78 -74.96
C ASP A 5 -28.38 -10.56 -73.45
N HIS A 6 -28.34 -9.26 -73.12
CA HIS A 6 -28.95 -8.62 -71.94
C HIS A 6 -28.30 -8.86 -70.56
N CYS A 7 -27.13 -8.24 -70.34
CA CYS A 7 -26.83 -7.63 -69.05
C CYS A 7 -27.28 -6.17 -69.10
N ALA A 8 -28.56 -5.90 -68.79
CA ALA A 8 -28.98 -4.56 -68.42
C ALA A 8 -28.45 -4.30 -67.01
N ASP A 9 -27.38 -3.52 -66.92
CA ASP A 9 -26.92 -2.91 -65.67
C ASP A 9 -28.03 -1.98 -65.17
N ASP A 10 -28.84 -2.47 -64.23
CA ASP A 10 -29.69 -1.64 -63.40
C ASP A 10 -28.78 -0.81 -62.47
N ASP A 11 -28.32 0.34 -62.97
CA ASP A 11 -27.74 1.44 -62.22
C ASP A 11 -28.78 2.02 -61.23
N VAL A 12 -29.09 1.26 -60.18
CA VAL A 12 -29.85 1.76 -59.04
C VAL A 12 -28.91 2.64 -58.22
N ALA A 13 -29.03 3.96 -58.41
CA ALA A 13 -28.39 4.94 -57.55
C ALA A 13 -28.63 4.56 -56.08
N PRO A 14 -27.58 4.48 -55.22
CA PRO A 14 -27.76 4.09 -53.83
C PRO A 14 -28.72 5.09 -53.18
N ALA A 15 -29.86 4.58 -52.70
CA ALA A 15 -30.87 5.36 -52.01
C ALA A 15 -30.17 6.20 -50.93
N ALA A 16 -30.37 7.52 -50.99
CA ALA A 16 -29.84 8.44 -50.00
C ALA A 16 -30.27 7.93 -48.62
N PHE A 17 -29.30 7.53 -47.80
CA PHE A 17 -29.54 7.07 -46.44
C PHE A 17 -30.24 8.21 -45.68
N GLU A 18 -31.55 8.08 -45.43
CA GLU A 18 -32.24 9.00 -44.55
C GLU A 18 -31.62 8.88 -43.14
N PRO A 19 -31.19 10.00 -42.52
CA PRO A 19 -30.59 9.96 -41.21
C PRO A 19 -31.59 9.38 -40.21
N ILE A 20 -31.14 8.41 -39.40
CA ILE A 20 -31.96 7.75 -38.38
C ILE A 20 -32.51 8.82 -37.44
N LYS A 21 -33.83 9.08 -37.53
CA LYS A 21 -34.50 10.02 -36.64
C LYS A 21 -34.70 9.36 -35.28
N HIS A 22 -33.91 9.78 -34.30
CA HIS A 22 -34.04 9.24 -32.95
C HIS A 22 -35.29 9.79 -32.25
N GLN A 23 -35.82 9.04 -31.28
CA GLN A 23 -37.03 9.42 -30.54
C GLN A 23 -36.90 10.73 -29.74
N TRP A 24 -35.66 11.19 -29.52
CA TRP A 24 -35.36 12.45 -28.85
C TRP A 24 -35.14 13.63 -29.80
N HIS A 25 -35.29 13.45 -31.12
CA HIS A 25 -35.26 14.54 -32.10
C HIS A 25 -36.67 15.10 -32.32
N THR A 26 -37.16 15.84 -31.33
CA THR A 26 -38.47 16.51 -31.37
C THR A 26 -38.34 18.01 -31.18
N ASP A 27 -39.21 18.78 -31.84
CA ASP A 27 -39.21 20.25 -31.71
C ASP A 27 -39.48 20.73 -30.28
N GLU A 28 -40.26 19.94 -29.53
CA GLU A 28 -40.53 20.18 -28.11
C GLU A 28 -39.24 20.12 -27.28
N LEU A 29 -38.46 19.03 -27.40
CA LEU A 29 -37.21 18.88 -26.67
C LEU A 29 -36.16 19.90 -27.13
N ALA A 30 -36.08 20.19 -28.43
CA ALA A 30 -35.20 21.22 -28.96
C ALA A 30 -35.54 22.61 -28.41
N SER A 31 -36.82 22.93 -28.28
CA SER A 31 -37.28 24.20 -27.70
C SER A 31 -36.96 24.27 -26.21
N GLU A 32 -37.17 23.19 -25.47
CA GLU A 32 -36.83 23.12 -24.05
C GLU A 32 -35.32 23.32 -23.82
N VAL A 33 -34.46 22.69 -24.63
CA VAL A 33 -33.01 22.91 -24.56
C VAL A 33 -32.67 24.38 -24.84
N ARG A 34 -33.25 24.98 -25.89
CA ARG A 34 -33.03 26.39 -26.21
C ARG A 34 -33.43 27.31 -25.06
N GLU A 35 -34.56 27.05 -24.40
CA GLU A 35 -34.98 27.82 -23.22
C GLU A 35 -33.94 27.73 -22.08
N ILE A 36 -33.38 26.56 -21.82
CA ILE A 36 -32.33 26.38 -20.83
C ILE A 36 -31.09 27.20 -21.21
N LEU A 37 -30.65 27.10 -22.46
CA LEU A 37 -29.46 27.80 -22.95
C LEU A 37 -29.63 29.32 -22.88
N VAL A 38 -30.80 29.83 -23.29
CA VAL A 38 -31.14 31.26 -23.17
C VAL A 38 -31.15 31.70 -21.71
N ALA A 39 -31.73 30.92 -20.81
CA ALA A 39 -31.79 31.27 -19.40
C ALA A 39 -30.41 31.30 -18.71
N LEU A 40 -29.42 30.62 -19.28
CA LEU A 40 -28.03 30.58 -18.79
C LEU A 40 -27.08 31.50 -19.56
N ASP A 41 -27.59 32.32 -20.49
CA ASP A 41 -26.78 33.11 -21.43
C ASP A 41 -25.70 32.29 -22.15
N ALA A 42 -26.01 31.01 -22.43
CA ALA A 42 -25.08 30.08 -23.05
C ALA A 42 -24.86 30.40 -24.54
N PRO A 43 -23.67 30.09 -25.09
CA PRO A 43 -23.42 30.25 -26.52
C PRO A 43 -24.32 29.31 -27.34
N THR A 44 -24.44 29.59 -28.64
CA THR A 44 -25.22 28.76 -29.55
C THR A 44 -24.67 27.33 -29.58
N ALA A 45 -25.48 26.36 -29.17
CA ALA A 45 -25.14 24.95 -29.24
C ALA A 45 -25.19 24.42 -30.68
N ASP A 46 -24.18 23.66 -31.07
CA ASP A 46 -24.18 22.93 -32.34
C ASP A 46 -25.14 21.72 -32.30
N ALA A 47 -25.26 21.02 -33.43
CA ALA A 47 -26.15 19.88 -33.56
C ALA A 47 -25.79 18.71 -32.63
N GLU A 48 -24.50 18.51 -32.32
CA GLU A 48 -24.05 17.41 -31.47
C GLU A 48 -24.37 17.68 -30.00
N VAL A 49 -24.09 18.89 -29.52
CA VAL A 49 -24.46 19.37 -28.18
C VAL A 49 -25.98 19.36 -28.01
N MET A 50 -26.73 19.85 -29.00
CA MET A 50 -28.20 19.80 -29.00
C MET A 50 -28.70 18.35 -28.93
N ASN A 51 -28.07 17.42 -29.64
CA ASN A 51 -28.42 16.01 -29.58
C ASN A 51 -28.13 15.42 -28.19
N ALA A 52 -27.00 15.75 -27.56
CA ALA A 52 -26.66 15.29 -26.22
C ALA A 52 -27.65 15.78 -25.15
N PHE A 53 -28.04 17.06 -25.19
CA PHE A 53 -29.02 17.64 -24.27
C PHE A 53 -30.42 17.07 -24.47
N GLN A 54 -30.93 17.01 -25.71
CA GLN A 54 -32.25 16.42 -25.99
C GLN A 54 -32.31 14.96 -25.54
N ARG A 55 -31.27 14.17 -25.82
CA ARG A 55 -31.16 12.78 -25.37
C ARG A 55 -31.19 12.69 -23.84
N THR A 56 -30.55 13.62 -23.14
CA THR A 56 -30.53 13.64 -21.67
C THR A 56 -31.91 13.97 -21.09
N ILE A 57 -32.59 14.99 -21.60
CA ILE A 57 -33.95 15.35 -21.16
C ILE A 57 -34.92 14.21 -21.45
N TRP A 58 -34.88 13.64 -22.66
CA TRP A 58 -35.72 12.51 -23.04
C TRP A 58 -35.52 11.31 -22.11
N ARG A 59 -34.25 10.95 -21.81
CA ARG A 59 -33.94 9.87 -20.85
C ARG A 59 -34.47 10.21 -19.46
N GLY A 60 -34.35 11.47 -19.03
CA GLY A 60 -34.92 11.95 -17.78
C GLY A 60 -36.41 11.66 -17.66
N ARG A 61 -37.18 12.11 -18.67
CA ARG A 61 -38.63 11.85 -18.76
C ARG A 61 -38.95 10.35 -18.79
N ARG A 62 -38.17 9.56 -19.51
CA ARG A 62 -38.42 8.11 -19.70
C ARG A 62 -38.11 7.26 -18.47
N PHE A 63 -37.12 7.64 -17.68
CA PHE A 63 -36.59 6.85 -16.56
C PHE A 63 -36.83 7.49 -15.17
N GLY A 64 -37.54 8.61 -15.11
CA GLY A 64 -37.91 9.26 -13.84
C GLY A 64 -36.72 9.93 -13.13
N VAL A 65 -35.73 10.40 -13.90
CA VAL A 65 -34.60 11.18 -13.37
C VAL A 65 -34.66 12.62 -13.86
N ASP A 66 -34.07 13.55 -13.12
CA ASP A 66 -34.07 14.96 -13.49
C ASP A 66 -33.11 15.27 -14.64
N GLY A 67 -33.57 15.02 -15.87
CA GLY A 67 -32.81 15.30 -17.09
C GLY A 67 -32.59 16.80 -17.32
N ARG A 68 -33.57 17.64 -16.97
CA ARG A 68 -33.48 19.10 -17.12
C ARG A 68 -32.44 19.67 -16.17
N GLY A 69 -32.51 19.32 -14.88
CA GLY A 69 -31.53 19.73 -13.88
C GLY A 69 -30.12 19.26 -14.21
N ARG A 70 -29.97 18.05 -14.77
CA ARG A 70 -28.66 17.55 -15.24
C ARG A 70 -28.09 18.40 -16.38
N VAL A 71 -28.90 18.81 -17.35
CA VAL A 71 -28.46 19.70 -18.43
C VAL A 71 -28.03 21.06 -17.88
N ILE A 72 -28.85 21.65 -16.99
CA ILE A 72 -28.52 22.92 -16.33
C ILE A 72 -27.20 22.81 -15.58
N LEU A 73 -27.04 21.79 -14.74
CA LEU A 73 -25.85 21.59 -13.93
C LEU A 73 -24.59 21.42 -14.79
N ALA A 74 -24.68 20.65 -15.88
CA ALA A 74 -23.56 20.48 -16.82
C ALA A 74 -23.19 21.79 -17.52
N CYS A 75 -24.18 22.59 -17.95
CA CYS A 75 -23.92 23.90 -18.53
C CYS A 75 -23.21 24.82 -17.55
N ARG A 76 -23.69 24.89 -16.29
CA ARG A 76 -23.05 25.69 -15.24
C ARG A 76 -21.61 25.25 -14.97
N CYS A 77 -21.35 23.94 -14.88
CA CYS A 77 -20.00 23.42 -14.69
C CYS A 77 -19.03 23.85 -15.81
N ILE A 78 -19.49 24.01 -17.05
CA ILE A 78 -18.64 24.40 -18.19
C ILE A 78 -18.53 25.92 -18.32
N LEU A 79 -19.66 26.63 -18.21
CA LEU A 79 -19.77 28.05 -18.54
C LEU A 79 -19.39 28.96 -17.37
N GLU A 80 -19.63 28.54 -16.13
CA GLU A 80 -19.28 29.34 -14.95
C GLU A 80 -17.85 29.10 -14.48
N SER A 81 -17.19 28.01 -14.92
CA SER A 81 -15.83 27.71 -14.50
C SER A 81 -14.77 28.41 -15.35
N GLU A 82 -13.69 28.84 -14.70
CA GLU A 82 -12.61 29.59 -15.33
C GLU A 82 -11.88 28.75 -16.40
N ASP A 83 -11.66 29.33 -17.58
CA ASP A 83 -10.99 28.72 -18.75
C ASP A 83 -11.69 27.51 -19.42
N ASN A 84 -12.96 27.25 -19.11
CA ASN A 84 -13.69 26.12 -19.69
C ASN A 84 -14.76 26.50 -20.73
N ALA A 85 -14.98 27.78 -21.01
CA ALA A 85 -15.99 28.24 -21.98
C ALA A 85 -15.82 27.59 -23.38
N ASP A 86 -14.57 27.43 -23.85
CA ASP A 86 -14.24 26.78 -25.14
C ASP A 86 -14.50 25.25 -25.15
N ALA A 87 -14.81 24.68 -23.99
CA ALA A 87 -15.24 23.30 -23.84
C ALA A 87 -16.76 23.14 -24.00
N PHE A 88 -17.52 24.19 -24.36
CA PHE A 88 -18.94 24.08 -24.68
C PHE A 88 -19.20 23.48 -26.08
N ARG A 89 -18.71 22.25 -26.28
CA ARG A 89 -18.82 21.44 -27.50
C ARG A 89 -18.59 19.96 -27.20
N GLU A 90 -18.91 19.07 -28.12
CA GLU A 90 -18.50 17.67 -27.98
C GLU A 90 -16.97 17.51 -28.17
N PRO A 91 -16.33 16.55 -27.49
CA PRO A 91 -16.90 15.53 -26.60
C PRO A 91 -17.06 15.97 -25.12
N PHE A 92 -16.78 17.24 -24.81
CA PHE A 92 -16.76 17.72 -23.43
C PHE A 92 -18.15 17.76 -22.80
N VAL A 93 -19.14 18.30 -23.52
CA VAL A 93 -20.52 18.37 -23.03
C VAL A 93 -21.04 16.99 -22.66
N GLY A 94 -20.90 15.99 -23.55
CA GLY A 94 -21.28 14.61 -23.26
C GLY A 94 -20.56 14.04 -22.04
N ALA A 95 -19.26 14.30 -21.89
CA ALA A 95 -18.49 13.81 -20.74
C ALA A 95 -18.94 14.46 -19.42
N VAL A 96 -19.20 15.78 -19.41
CA VAL A 96 -19.65 16.51 -18.22
C VAL A 96 -21.08 16.14 -17.84
N LEU A 97 -21.98 15.95 -18.81
CA LEU A 97 -23.34 15.46 -18.57
C LEU A 97 -23.34 14.11 -17.84
N ASP A 98 -22.47 13.19 -18.25
CA ASP A 98 -22.35 11.88 -17.62
C ASP A 98 -21.81 11.97 -16.18
N VAL A 99 -20.93 12.95 -15.91
CA VAL A 99 -20.39 13.23 -14.57
C VAL A 99 -21.45 13.86 -13.67
N CYS A 100 -22.26 14.78 -14.20
CA CYS A 100 -23.37 15.42 -13.49
C CYS A 100 -24.55 14.46 -13.20
N GLY A 101 -24.36 13.16 -13.43
CA GLY A 101 -25.31 12.12 -13.09
C GLY A 101 -25.44 11.84 -11.59
N ASP A 102 -26.12 10.75 -11.28
CA ASP A 102 -26.61 10.42 -9.93
C ASP A 102 -25.49 10.38 -8.87
N GLU A 103 -24.25 10.05 -9.26
CA GLU A 103 -23.09 10.00 -8.36
C GLU A 103 -22.80 11.37 -7.71
N PHE A 104 -22.94 12.47 -8.45
CA PHE A 104 -22.59 13.81 -7.97
C PHE A 104 -23.75 14.81 -7.99
N ALA A 105 -24.93 14.44 -8.47
CA ALA A 105 -26.10 15.32 -8.56
C ALA A 105 -26.43 16.03 -7.23
N ALA A 106 -26.28 15.34 -6.10
CA ALA A 106 -26.53 15.90 -4.78
C ALA A 106 -25.49 16.95 -4.32
N SER A 107 -24.37 17.09 -5.02
CA SER A 107 -23.29 18.01 -4.66
C SER A 107 -23.61 19.47 -5.03
N GLY A 108 -24.55 19.69 -5.95
CA GLY A 108 -25.05 21.01 -6.32
C GLY A 108 -23.93 21.99 -6.68
N LEU A 109 -23.89 23.15 -6.01
CA LEU A 109 -22.88 24.19 -6.26
C LEU A 109 -21.44 23.71 -6.04
N LYS A 110 -21.20 22.80 -5.10
CA LYS A 110 -19.85 22.25 -4.87
C LYS A 110 -19.31 21.53 -6.09
N LEU A 111 -20.19 20.94 -6.90
CA LEU A 111 -19.78 20.33 -8.17
C LEU A 111 -19.31 21.41 -9.14
N VAL A 112 -20.03 22.53 -9.25
CA VAL A 112 -19.64 23.66 -10.11
C VAL A 112 -18.28 24.21 -9.68
N GLU A 113 -18.09 24.47 -8.38
CA GLU A 113 -16.80 24.93 -7.82
C GLU A 113 -15.66 23.92 -8.08
N ALA A 114 -15.94 22.62 -8.06
CA ALA A 114 -14.93 21.61 -8.38
C ALA A 114 -14.45 21.70 -9.83
N PHE A 115 -15.22 22.27 -10.75
CA PHE A 115 -14.82 22.44 -12.14
C PHE A 115 -13.86 23.63 -12.36
N ASP A 116 -13.75 24.57 -11.41
CA ASP A 116 -12.73 25.64 -11.46
C ASP A 116 -11.29 25.06 -11.46
N GLU A 117 -11.13 23.93 -10.76
CA GLU A 117 -9.87 23.19 -10.64
C GLU A 117 -9.66 22.18 -11.80
N ILE A 118 -10.65 22.00 -12.68
CA ILE A 118 -10.63 21.03 -13.78
C ILE A 118 -10.60 21.75 -15.12
N LYS A 119 -9.40 21.94 -15.66
CA LYS A 119 -9.19 22.52 -17.00
C LYS A 119 -9.47 21.48 -18.09
N LEU A 120 -10.67 21.51 -18.66
CA LEU A 120 -11.20 20.48 -19.58
C LEU A 120 -10.38 20.39 -20.87
N THR A 121 -10.10 21.52 -21.50
CA THR A 121 -9.32 21.61 -22.75
C THR A 121 -7.91 21.03 -22.57
N ARG A 122 -7.26 21.33 -21.45
CA ARG A 122 -5.95 20.78 -21.10
C ARG A 122 -5.97 19.26 -20.94
N ILE A 123 -7.00 18.71 -20.29
CA ILE A 123 -7.14 17.24 -20.17
C ILE A 123 -7.21 16.60 -21.55
N TRP A 124 -7.96 17.20 -22.46
CA TRP A 124 -8.08 16.71 -23.83
C TRP A 124 -6.76 16.79 -24.61
N GLU A 125 -6.03 17.88 -24.49
CA GLU A 125 -4.70 18.02 -25.09
C GLU A 125 -3.73 16.97 -24.56
N ASP A 126 -3.70 16.75 -23.25
CA ASP A 126 -2.87 15.73 -22.63
C ASP A 126 -3.26 14.32 -23.11
N MET A 127 -4.56 14.03 -23.24
CA MET A 127 -5.04 12.78 -23.82
C MET A 127 -4.58 12.57 -25.27
N ARG A 128 -4.61 13.63 -26.09
CA ARG A 128 -4.12 13.57 -27.49
C ARG A 128 -2.62 13.35 -27.55
N ARG A 129 -1.84 14.01 -26.68
CA ARG A 129 -0.37 13.86 -26.61
C ARG A 129 0.06 12.46 -26.21
N LEU A 130 -0.75 11.76 -25.42
CA LEU A 130 -0.46 10.38 -25.02
C LEU A 130 -0.64 9.37 -26.16
N GLU A 131 -1.32 9.74 -27.25
CA GLU A 131 -1.61 8.89 -28.43
C GLU A 131 -2.19 7.50 -28.09
N TYR A 132 -2.75 7.35 -26.89
CA TYR A 132 -3.12 6.05 -26.33
C TYR A 132 -4.59 5.66 -26.59
N PHE A 133 -5.42 6.60 -27.07
CA PHE A 133 -6.86 6.40 -27.23
C PHE A 133 -7.31 6.63 -28.67
N TYR A 134 -8.20 5.74 -29.16
CA TYR A 134 -8.92 6.00 -30.41
C TYR A 134 -9.93 7.14 -30.22
N LEU A 135 -10.23 7.88 -31.29
CA LEU A 135 -11.25 8.95 -31.25
C LEU A 135 -12.61 8.45 -30.76
N SER A 136 -12.96 7.20 -31.09
CA SER A 136 -14.19 6.53 -30.64
C SER A 136 -14.25 6.31 -29.12
N GLU A 137 -13.11 6.25 -28.44
CA GLU A 137 -13.01 6.01 -26.99
C GLU A 137 -12.79 7.29 -26.19
N ALA A 138 -12.53 8.41 -26.89
CA ALA A 138 -12.07 9.63 -26.29
C ALA A 138 -13.11 10.24 -25.32
N HIS A 139 -14.41 10.15 -25.63
CA HIS A 139 -15.48 10.55 -24.69
C HIS A 139 -15.43 9.71 -23.41
N SER A 140 -15.37 8.38 -23.52
CA SER A 140 -15.34 7.48 -22.34
C SER A 140 -14.11 7.73 -21.47
N ALA A 141 -12.94 7.92 -22.08
CA ALA A 141 -11.71 8.25 -21.38
C ALA A 141 -11.80 9.63 -20.68
N LEU A 142 -12.33 10.64 -21.37
CA LEU A 142 -12.54 11.98 -20.82
C LEU A 142 -13.49 11.96 -19.62
N ASN A 143 -14.64 11.29 -19.74
CA ASN A 143 -15.60 11.08 -18.65
C ASN A 143 -14.91 10.42 -17.44
N ARG A 144 -14.15 9.34 -17.66
CA ARG A 144 -13.43 8.64 -16.58
C ARG A 144 -12.43 9.55 -15.87
N ILE A 145 -11.69 10.37 -16.61
CA ILE A 145 -10.71 11.31 -16.04
C ILE A 145 -11.41 12.39 -15.22
N ILE A 146 -12.44 13.05 -15.79
CA ILE A 146 -13.20 14.11 -15.11
C ILE A 146 -13.84 13.54 -13.84
N ARG A 147 -14.54 12.40 -13.94
CA ARG A 147 -15.16 11.72 -12.79
C ARG A 147 -14.18 11.46 -11.66
N ASN A 148 -12.98 10.96 -11.97
CA ASN A 148 -11.96 10.70 -10.98
C ASN A 148 -11.41 11.99 -10.35
N LYS A 149 -11.26 13.06 -11.12
CA LYS A 149 -10.85 14.38 -10.60
C LYS A 149 -11.91 14.96 -9.67
N VAL A 150 -13.17 15.00 -10.11
CA VAL A 150 -14.31 15.42 -9.28
C VAL A 150 -14.37 14.62 -7.99
N ARG A 151 -14.24 13.29 -8.05
CA ARG A 151 -14.24 12.44 -6.85
C ARG A 151 -13.14 12.83 -5.87
N ARG A 152 -11.92 13.13 -6.35
CA ARG A 152 -10.80 13.54 -5.49
C ARG A 152 -11.03 14.91 -4.84
N LEU A 153 -11.70 15.83 -5.54
CA LEU A 153 -12.00 17.17 -5.03
C LEU A 153 -13.13 17.13 -4.01
N LEU A 154 -14.21 16.41 -4.30
CA LEU A 154 -15.40 16.34 -3.44
C LEU A 154 -15.25 15.36 -2.28
N THR A 155 -14.52 14.27 -2.50
CA THR A 155 -14.27 13.22 -1.52
C THR A 155 -12.78 12.88 -1.51
N PRO A 156 -11.94 13.73 -0.86
CA PRO A 156 -10.51 13.49 -0.79
C PRO A 156 -10.23 12.07 -0.26
N PRO A 157 -9.30 11.32 -0.89
CA PRO A 157 -8.99 9.98 -0.42
C PRO A 157 -8.52 10.06 1.02
N GLN A 158 -9.21 9.36 1.91
CA GLN A 158 -8.76 9.15 3.29
C GLN A 158 -7.34 8.55 3.22
N PRO A 159 -6.38 9.04 4.03
CA PRO A 159 -5.03 8.48 4.02
C PRO A 159 -5.10 6.97 4.24
N GLU A 160 -4.39 6.20 3.41
CA GLU A 160 -4.37 4.75 3.52
C GLU A 160 -4.02 4.36 4.97
N PRO A 161 -4.77 3.44 5.61
CA PRO A 161 -4.44 3.00 6.95
C PRO A 161 -3.04 2.40 6.94
N VAL A 162 -2.15 2.95 7.77
CA VAL A 162 -0.79 2.44 7.95
C VAL A 162 -0.88 0.93 8.20
N LYS A 163 -0.29 0.13 7.30
CA LYS A 163 -0.26 -1.33 7.44
C LYS A 163 0.37 -1.67 8.79
N VAL A 164 -0.46 -2.04 9.76
CA VAL A 164 0.02 -2.52 11.05
C VAL A 164 0.79 -3.82 10.78
N PRO A 165 2.08 -3.92 11.18
CA PRO A 165 2.86 -5.12 10.93
C PRO A 165 2.15 -6.32 11.54
N SER A 166 2.11 -7.42 10.79
CA SER A 166 1.41 -8.65 11.19
C SER A 166 1.96 -9.15 12.53
N LYS A 167 1.14 -9.83 13.33
CA LYS A 167 1.58 -10.49 14.58
C LYS A 167 2.83 -11.36 14.36
N LYS A 168 2.96 -11.96 13.17
CA LYS A 168 4.13 -12.77 12.80
C LYS A 168 5.40 -11.93 12.64
N GLU A 169 5.31 -10.79 11.98
CA GLU A 169 6.43 -9.87 11.75
C GLU A 169 6.89 -9.23 13.07
N GLN A 170 5.94 -8.86 13.94
CA GLN A 170 6.23 -8.35 15.28
C GLN A 170 6.96 -9.40 16.14
N ALA A 171 6.54 -10.67 16.07
CA ALA A 171 7.18 -11.76 16.79
C ALA A 171 8.61 -12.02 16.27
N GLU A 172 8.84 -11.96 14.97
CA GLU A 172 10.18 -12.11 14.38
C GLU A 172 11.11 -10.96 14.73
N ALA A 173 10.63 -9.72 14.67
CA ALA A 173 11.38 -8.55 15.10
C ALA A 173 11.77 -8.64 16.58
N SER A 174 10.82 -9.04 17.44
CA SER A 174 11.04 -9.24 18.87
C SER A 174 12.06 -10.36 19.16
N ARG A 175 12.07 -11.43 18.36
CA ARG A 175 13.06 -12.50 18.47
C ARG A 175 14.46 -12.03 18.08
N LYS A 176 14.58 -11.22 17.02
CA LYS A 176 15.87 -10.67 16.57
C LYS A 176 16.46 -9.69 17.58
N THR A 177 15.65 -8.80 18.15
CA THR A 177 16.09 -7.87 19.19
C THR A 177 16.55 -8.59 20.45
N LEU A 178 15.78 -9.59 20.91
CA LEU A 178 16.17 -10.41 22.06
C LEU A 178 17.47 -11.18 21.81
N ALA A 179 17.65 -11.74 20.61
CA ALA A 179 18.88 -12.44 20.24
C ALA A 179 20.10 -11.50 20.24
N SER A 180 19.96 -10.28 19.71
CA SER A 180 21.02 -9.27 19.75
C SER A 180 21.38 -8.85 21.18
N ALA A 181 20.36 -8.60 22.02
CA ALA A 181 20.57 -8.24 23.43
C ALA A 181 21.29 -9.35 24.19
N ASN A 182 20.93 -10.62 23.98
CA ASN A 182 21.59 -11.74 24.62
C ASN A 182 23.05 -11.88 24.21
N ARG A 183 23.40 -11.67 22.93
CA ARG A 183 24.79 -11.71 22.47
C ARG A 183 25.64 -10.66 23.16
N LYS A 184 25.16 -9.41 23.22
CA LYS A 184 25.84 -8.32 23.93
C LYS A 184 26.09 -8.66 25.40
N THR A 185 25.11 -9.29 26.06
CA THR A 185 25.27 -9.75 27.45
C THR A 185 26.33 -10.84 27.58
N VAL A 186 26.35 -11.82 26.67
CA VAL A 186 27.37 -12.88 26.67
C VAL A 186 28.77 -12.30 26.46
N GLU A 187 28.95 -11.43 25.47
CA GLU A 187 30.22 -10.77 25.18
C GLU A 187 30.74 -9.97 26.38
N ARG A 188 29.89 -9.12 26.97
CA ARG A 188 30.23 -8.35 28.17
C ARG A 188 30.64 -9.25 29.32
N ASN A 189 29.91 -10.33 29.57
CA ASN A 189 30.19 -11.25 30.68
C ASN A 189 31.49 -12.04 30.47
N ILE A 190 31.79 -12.44 29.23
CA ILE A 190 33.07 -13.08 28.90
C ILE A 190 34.24 -12.10 29.13
N GLU A 191 34.11 -10.86 28.68
CA GLU A 191 35.15 -9.84 28.88
C GLU A 191 35.38 -9.56 30.36
N LEU A 192 34.30 -9.39 31.14
CA LEU A 192 34.37 -9.18 32.57
C LEU A 192 35.02 -10.38 33.28
N GLY A 193 34.63 -11.60 32.91
CA GLY A 193 35.23 -12.82 33.45
C GLY A 193 36.73 -12.95 33.15
N ARG A 194 37.20 -12.50 31.98
CA ARG A 194 38.64 -12.45 31.65
C ARG A 194 39.39 -11.46 32.54
N LYS A 195 38.84 -10.26 32.75
CA LYS A 195 39.43 -9.26 33.66
C LYS A 195 39.53 -9.80 35.08
N LEU A 196 38.47 -10.44 35.56
CA LEU A 196 38.44 -11.06 36.89
C LEU A 196 39.41 -12.24 37.01
N ALA A 197 39.58 -13.05 35.96
CA ALA A 197 40.55 -14.14 35.94
C ALA A 197 41.98 -13.62 36.03
N ALA A 198 42.33 -12.61 35.22
CA ALA A 198 43.64 -11.96 35.28
C ALA A 198 43.91 -11.33 36.66
N LEU A 199 42.91 -10.67 37.25
CA LEU A 199 43.00 -10.12 38.61
C LEU A 199 43.23 -11.22 39.66
N ARG A 200 42.59 -12.38 39.50
CA ARG A 200 42.75 -13.53 40.38
C ARG A 200 44.15 -14.12 40.31
N ASP A 201 44.73 -14.16 39.12
CA ASP A 201 46.07 -14.71 38.90
C ASP A 201 47.16 -13.84 39.57
N VAL A 202 46.97 -12.51 39.61
CA VAL A 202 47.87 -11.59 40.34
C VAL A 202 47.54 -11.44 41.84
N THR A 203 46.35 -11.85 42.28
CA THR A 203 45.88 -11.68 43.67
C THR A 203 45.51 -13.02 44.32
N PRO A 204 46.50 -13.80 44.80
CA PRO A 204 46.25 -15.12 45.39
C PRO A 204 45.50 -15.05 46.72
N ARG A 205 45.64 -13.97 47.50
CA ARG A 205 44.95 -13.80 48.79
C ARG A 205 43.47 -13.49 48.59
N ASN A 206 42.59 -14.35 49.09
CA ASN A 206 41.12 -14.23 48.94
C ASN A 206 40.57 -12.89 49.43
N ARG A 207 41.04 -12.37 50.57
CA ARG A 207 40.55 -11.09 51.12
C ARG A 207 40.88 -9.90 50.21
N ALA A 208 42.10 -9.88 49.65
CA ALA A 208 42.52 -8.83 48.71
C ALA A 208 41.77 -8.95 47.39
N PHE A 209 41.55 -10.18 46.91
CA PHE A 209 40.75 -10.43 45.72
C PHE A 209 39.30 -9.95 45.91
N SER A 210 38.66 -10.27 47.03
CA SER A 210 37.29 -9.82 47.30
C SER A 210 37.16 -8.29 47.28
N HIS A 211 38.07 -7.57 47.93
CA HIS A 211 38.09 -6.10 47.87
C HIS A 211 38.30 -5.56 46.45
N ALA A 212 39.16 -6.21 45.66
CA ALA A 212 39.38 -5.83 44.28
C ALA A 212 38.22 -6.23 43.34
N VAL A 213 37.32 -7.12 43.74
CA VAL A 213 36.11 -7.47 42.97
C VAL A 213 35.02 -6.42 43.18
N ASP A 214 34.97 -5.75 44.34
CA ASP A 214 33.98 -4.73 44.67
C ASP A 214 33.95 -3.57 43.65
N GLN A 215 35.06 -3.33 42.91
CA GLN A 215 35.14 -2.31 41.85
C GLN A 215 34.32 -2.64 40.59
N PHE A 216 33.83 -3.87 40.42
CA PHE A 216 33.13 -4.33 39.21
C PHE A 216 31.61 -4.33 39.32
N ASP A 217 31.03 -3.83 40.42
CA ASP A 217 29.58 -3.68 40.63
C ASP A 217 28.79 -4.96 40.32
N LEU A 218 29.24 -6.09 40.89
CA LEU A 218 28.59 -7.40 40.75
C LEU A 218 27.44 -7.54 41.74
N ARG A 219 26.37 -8.24 41.34
CA ARG A 219 25.17 -8.38 42.18
C ARG A 219 25.39 -9.30 43.37
N ASP A 220 26.28 -10.29 43.20
CA ASP A 220 26.66 -11.24 44.24
C ASP A 220 28.11 -11.70 44.02
N ARG A 221 28.79 -12.07 45.10
CA ARG A 221 30.15 -12.64 45.07
C ARG A 221 30.21 -13.96 44.31
N HIS A 222 29.12 -14.72 44.26
CA HIS A 222 29.03 -15.94 43.47
C HIS A 222 29.11 -15.68 41.96
N GLU A 223 28.65 -14.52 41.50
CA GLU A 223 28.69 -14.10 40.09
C GLU A 223 30.14 -13.98 39.58
N ALA A 224 31.05 -13.45 40.41
CA ALA A 224 32.47 -13.34 40.06
C ALA A 224 33.09 -14.71 39.76
N ALA A 225 32.78 -15.71 40.60
CA ALA A 225 33.30 -17.06 40.42
C ALA A 225 32.74 -17.74 39.17
N GLU A 226 31.47 -17.49 38.84
CA GLU A 226 30.86 -17.96 37.58
C GLU A 226 31.52 -17.34 36.36
N LEU A 227 31.67 -16.01 36.35
CA LEU A 227 32.30 -15.27 35.25
C LEU A 227 33.73 -15.77 34.99
N ILE A 228 34.53 -15.95 36.04
CA ILE A 228 35.90 -16.47 35.93
C ILE A 228 35.92 -17.89 35.37
N ARG A 229 35.06 -18.79 35.88
CA ARG A 229 34.99 -20.18 35.38
C ARG A 229 34.62 -20.22 33.91
N VAL A 230 33.58 -19.49 33.51
CA VAL A 230 33.13 -19.44 32.12
C VAL A 230 34.21 -18.82 31.23
N ALA A 231 34.86 -17.74 31.66
CA ALA A 231 35.91 -17.10 30.87
C ALA A 231 37.15 -17.99 30.70
N ARG A 232 37.55 -18.74 31.73
CA ARG A 232 38.67 -19.69 31.62
C ARG A 232 38.37 -20.84 30.66
N LEU A 233 37.10 -21.26 30.56
CA LEU A 233 36.71 -22.41 29.72
C LEU A 233 36.33 -22.02 28.29
N TYR A 234 35.69 -20.85 28.11
CA TYR A 234 35.09 -20.43 26.84
C TYR A 234 35.57 -19.06 26.35
N GLY A 235 36.46 -18.37 27.07
CA GLY A 235 36.93 -17.04 26.69
C GLY A 235 37.44 -17.02 25.25
N ASP A 236 38.28 -17.98 24.89
CA ASP A 236 38.91 -18.07 23.56
C ASP A 236 38.08 -18.86 22.54
N ARG A 237 36.87 -19.27 22.92
CA ARG A 237 35.96 -20.10 22.11
C ARG A 237 34.79 -19.30 21.53
N SER A 238 35.12 -18.39 20.61
CA SER A 238 34.12 -17.60 19.89
C SER A 238 33.16 -18.46 19.06
N ASP A 239 33.62 -19.63 18.63
CA ASP A 239 32.84 -20.67 17.94
C ASP A 239 31.62 -21.14 18.76
N ILE A 240 31.73 -21.16 20.09
CA ILE A 240 30.64 -21.48 21.01
C ILE A 240 29.93 -20.21 21.47
N THR A 241 30.65 -19.22 21.99
CA THR A 241 30.03 -18.05 22.66
C THR A 241 29.13 -17.24 21.72
N ALA A 242 29.43 -17.19 20.41
CA ALA A 242 28.59 -16.54 19.40
C ALA A 242 27.29 -17.30 19.08
N LYS A 243 27.27 -18.63 19.29
CA LYS A 243 26.14 -19.51 18.96
C LYS A 243 25.21 -19.78 20.14
N VAL A 244 25.64 -19.46 21.36
CA VAL A 244 24.83 -19.70 22.56
C VAL A 244 23.67 -18.72 22.66
N ARG A 245 22.48 -19.22 23.02
CA ARG A 245 21.25 -18.43 23.12
C ARG A 245 21.21 -17.47 24.31
N ASN A 246 21.78 -17.87 25.45
CA ASN A 246 21.85 -17.05 26.67
C ASN A 246 23.05 -17.41 27.55
N TRP A 247 23.44 -16.47 28.40
CA TRP A 247 24.54 -16.64 29.36
C TRP A 247 24.41 -17.88 30.25
N ARG A 248 23.18 -18.21 30.69
CA ARG A 248 22.91 -19.35 31.59
C ARG A 248 23.34 -20.71 31.01
N VAL A 249 23.33 -20.87 29.69
CA VAL A 249 23.84 -22.08 29.05
C VAL A 249 25.35 -22.23 29.29
N LEU A 250 26.12 -21.15 29.12
CA LEU A 250 27.57 -21.17 29.38
C LEU A 250 27.88 -21.44 30.85
N VAL A 251 27.13 -20.81 31.77
CA VAL A 251 27.26 -21.08 33.21
C VAL A 251 27.01 -22.56 33.51
N GLY A 252 25.92 -23.13 32.98
CA GLY A 252 25.61 -24.55 33.16
C GLY A 252 26.66 -25.49 32.56
N LEU A 253 27.20 -25.15 31.39
CA LEU A 253 28.25 -25.94 30.74
C LEU A 253 29.58 -25.88 31.51
N SER A 254 29.87 -24.75 32.16
CA SER A 254 31.05 -24.57 33.02
C SER A 254 30.89 -25.17 34.43
N SER A 255 29.72 -25.75 34.74
CA SER A 255 29.44 -26.32 36.06
C SER A 255 30.32 -27.54 36.32
N THR A 256 30.86 -27.65 37.53
CA THR A 256 31.64 -28.81 37.98
C THR A 256 30.81 -30.07 38.15
N THR A 257 29.48 -29.96 38.21
CA THR A 257 28.56 -31.09 38.29
C THR A 257 28.32 -31.78 36.95
N LEU A 258 28.70 -31.13 35.83
CA LEU A 258 28.55 -31.69 34.50
C LEU A 258 29.82 -32.44 34.10
N SER A 259 29.69 -33.71 33.69
CA SER A 259 30.84 -34.47 33.23
C SER A 259 31.40 -33.92 31.91
N ASP A 260 32.71 -34.04 31.70
CA ASP A 260 33.36 -33.54 30.48
C ASP A 260 32.80 -34.19 29.21
N ALA A 261 32.45 -35.48 29.27
CA ALA A 261 31.82 -36.17 28.14
C ALA A 261 30.44 -35.58 27.79
N ALA A 262 29.61 -35.28 28.81
CA ALA A 262 28.30 -34.66 28.60
C ALA A 262 28.43 -33.23 28.10
N ARG A 263 29.38 -32.47 28.64
CA ARG A 263 29.73 -31.11 28.20
C ARG A 263 30.13 -31.09 26.73
N ARG A 264 31.13 -31.88 26.32
CA ARG A 264 31.58 -31.96 24.91
C ARG A 264 30.46 -32.35 23.95
N LYS A 265 29.56 -33.25 24.36
CA LYS A 265 28.38 -33.61 23.56
C LYS A 265 27.45 -32.41 23.35
N LEU A 266 27.19 -31.62 24.39
CA LEU A 266 26.36 -30.41 24.28
C LEU A 266 27.05 -29.31 23.47
N GLU A 267 28.37 -29.15 23.63
CA GLU A 267 29.18 -28.24 22.81
C GLU A 267 29.10 -28.62 21.31
N GLY A 268 29.22 -29.91 20.98
CA GLY A 268 29.08 -30.39 19.59
C GLY A 268 27.72 -30.06 18.98
N ARG A 269 26.65 -30.15 19.76
CA ARG A 269 25.30 -29.75 19.33
C ARG A 269 25.20 -28.25 19.05
N ILE A 270 25.81 -27.42 19.91
CA ILE A 270 25.87 -25.97 19.69
C ILE A 270 26.65 -25.65 18.40
N LEU A 271 27.77 -26.33 18.16
CA LEU A 271 28.57 -26.15 16.95
C LEU A 271 27.80 -26.54 15.69
N ALA A 272 27.00 -27.61 15.74
CA ALA A 272 26.07 -28.04 14.70
C ALA A 272 24.88 -27.09 14.48
N GLY A 273 24.73 -26.05 15.30
CA GLY A 273 23.65 -25.06 15.19
C GLY A 273 22.36 -25.45 15.91
N GLU A 274 22.38 -26.51 16.73
CA GLU A 274 21.22 -26.90 17.53
C GLU A 274 20.98 -25.93 18.69
N ASN A 275 19.70 -25.71 19.01
CA ASN A 275 19.28 -24.85 20.10
C ASN A 275 19.37 -25.59 21.46
N VAL A 276 20.55 -25.52 22.10
CA VAL A 276 20.76 -26.03 23.46
C VAL A 276 20.25 -25.03 24.50
N THR A 277 19.34 -25.46 25.36
CA THR A 277 18.75 -24.63 26.42
C THR A 277 19.38 -24.91 27.78
N ALA A 278 19.37 -23.93 28.70
CA ALA A 278 19.90 -24.11 30.06
C ALA A 278 19.23 -25.28 30.81
N LYS A 279 17.93 -25.52 30.55
CA LYS A 279 17.20 -26.68 31.11
C LYS A 279 17.77 -28.01 30.59
N ALA A 280 18.14 -28.08 29.31
CA ALA A 280 18.77 -29.27 28.75
C ALA A 280 20.15 -29.53 29.35
N VAL A 281 20.94 -28.47 29.60
CA VAL A 281 22.23 -28.57 30.29
C VAL A 281 22.05 -29.07 31.72
N ALA A 282 21.10 -28.50 32.47
CA ALA A 282 20.81 -28.92 33.84
C ALA A 282 20.34 -30.38 33.93
N ALA A 283 19.51 -30.83 32.98
CA ALA A 283 19.06 -32.22 32.90
C ALA A 283 20.20 -33.21 32.59
N ALA A 284 21.25 -32.77 31.89
CA ALA A 284 22.43 -33.60 31.62
C ALA A 284 23.37 -33.73 32.84
N GLY A 285 23.34 -32.75 33.76
CA GLY A 285 24.17 -32.74 34.98
C GLY A 285 23.54 -33.44 36.19
N SER A 286 22.23 -33.72 36.17
CA SER A 286 21.57 -34.45 37.26
C SER A 286 21.72 -35.96 37.06
N PRO A 287 22.14 -36.74 38.08
CA PRO A 287 22.14 -38.19 37.97
C PRO A 287 20.71 -38.67 37.72
N ARG A 288 20.48 -39.34 36.59
CA ARG A 288 19.20 -39.99 36.29
C ARG A 288 18.89 -40.96 37.43
N LYS A 289 17.94 -40.61 38.30
CA LYS A 289 17.29 -41.57 39.21
C LYS A 289 16.73 -42.69 38.32
N LYS A 290 17.41 -43.84 38.27
CA LYS A 290 16.85 -45.05 37.67
C LYS A 290 15.61 -45.38 38.49
N ARG A 291 14.41 -45.17 37.93
CA ARG A 291 13.19 -45.78 38.46
C ARG A 291 13.40 -47.29 38.27
N ARG A 292 13.59 -47.99 39.39
CA ARG A 292 13.39 -49.44 39.48
C ARG A 292 11.90 -49.72 39.42
#